data_AF-A0A7Y6PX22-F1
#
_entry.id   AF-A0A7Y6PX22-F1
#
_cell.length_a   1.000
_cell.length_b   1.000
_cell.length_c   1.000
_cell.angle_alpha   90.00
_cell.angle_beta   90.00
_cell.angle_gamma   90.00
#
_symmetry.space_group_name_H-M   'P 1'
#
loop_
_entity.id
_entity.type
_entity.pdbx_description
1 polymer ?
#
loop_
_entity_poly.entity_id
_entity_poly.type
_entity_poly.pdbx_seq_one_letter_code
_entity_poly.pdbx_strand_id
1 'polypeptide(L)'
;MSENAEQLDLEDEMISKVADYLAGALPPAEKDEIAKKIASDDKWKTTHDEMVAAEEERKHISGMRKAKPPETFVEDVTSTIHKRSAGRFFGRKTLGDRVPFGVLLIVALVALGIVGYLMWSSPTGSLKVDKKSAPAEQPSIHIRP
;
A
#
# COMPACT_ATOMS: atom_id res chain seq x y z
N MET A 1 6.37 -28.20 -22.66
CA MET A 1 6.44 -27.24 -21.53
C MET A 1 5.74 -27.75 -20.27
N SER A 2 4.78 -28.68 -20.34
CA SER A 2 4.09 -29.21 -19.14
C SER A 2 4.93 -30.17 -18.28
N GLU A 3 5.78 -31.01 -18.88
CA GLU A 3 6.56 -32.02 -18.12
C GLU A 3 7.54 -31.42 -17.10
N ASN A 4 8.07 -30.22 -17.33
CA ASN A 4 8.94 -29.53 -16.36
C ASN A 4 8.16 -28.99 -15.17
N ALA A 5 6.89 -28.61 -15.35
CA ALA A 5 6.08 -28.07 -14.26
C ALA A 5 5.70 -29.17 -13.26
N GLU A 6 5.29 -30.34 -13.76
CA GLU A 6 4.96 -31.49 -12.92
C GLU A 6 6.18 -32.02 -12.15
N GLN A 7 7.39 -31.95 -12.75
CA GLN A 7 8.62 -32.34 -12.04
C GLN A 7 8.96 -31.40 -10.88
N LEU A 8 8.74 -30.09 -11.05
CA LEU A 8 8.97 -29.10 -9.99
C LEU A 8 7.98 -29.29 -8.84
N ASP A 9 6.69 -29.53 -9.15
CA ASP A 9 5.68 -29.74 -8.11
C ASP A 9 6.00 -30.98 -7.25
N LEU A 10 6.49 -32.05 -7.86
CA LEU A 10 6.92 -33.27 -7.16
C LEU A 10 8.18 -33.05 -6.31
N GLU A 11 9.11 -32.22 -6.80
CA GLU A 11 10.31 -31.84 -6.06
C GLU A 11 9.96 -30.98 -4.84
N ASP A 12 9.08 -30.00 -5.01
CA ASP A 12 8.59 -29.15 -3.91
C ASP A 12 7.85 -29.97 -2.84
N GLU A 13 7.03 -30.94 -3.24
CA GLU A 13 6.36 -31.85 -2.30
C GLU A 13 7.36 -32.73 -1.54
N MET A 14 8.38 -33.25 -2.22
CA MET A 14 9.45 -34.05 -1.62
C MET A 14 10.23 -33.22 -0.59
N ILE A 15 10.64 -32.01 -0.96
CA ILE A 15 11.30 -31.03 -0.09
C ILE A 15 10.45 -30.77 1.15
N SER A 16 9.16 -30.50 0.97
CA SER A 16 8.23 -30.26 2.10
C SER A 16 8.19 -31.43 3.08
N LYS A 17 8.07 -32.67 2.57
CA LYS A 17 7.99 -33.87 3.42
C LYS A 17 9.29 -34.14 4.17
N VAL A 18 10.44 -33.93 3.54
CA VAL A 18 11.75 -34.07 4.19
C VAL A 18 11.93 -33.00 5.27
N ALA A 19 11.49 -31.77 5.03
CA ALA A 19 11.51 -30.71 6.04
C ALA A 19 10.64 -31.06 7.26
N ASP A 20 9.42 -31.57 7.05
CA ASP A 20 8.53 -31.99 8.14
C ASP A 20 9.10 -33.19 8.92
N TYR A 21 9.86 -34.06 8.25
CA TYR A 21 10.59 -35.18 8.87
C TYR A 21 11.72 -34.68 9.77
N LEU A 22 12.56 -33.77 9.29
CA LEU A 22 13.66 -33.18 10.08
C LEU A 22 13.14 -32.32 11.24
N ALA A 23 12.05 -31.58 11.03
CA ALA A 23 11.38 -30.80 12.08
C ALA A 23 10.67 -31.69 13.12
N GLY A 24 10.52 -32.99 12.84
CA GLY A 24 9.82 -33.94 13.71
C GLY A 24 8.30 -33.74 13.77
N ALA A 25 7.72 -32.98 12.84
CA ALA A 25 6.30 -32.63 12.78
C ALA A 25 5.40 -33.77 12.28
N LEU A 26 5.99 -34.79 11.62
CA LEU A 26 5.25 -35.94 11.12
C LEU A 26 4.83 -36.94 12.22
N PRO A 27 3.68 -37.63 12.06
CA PRO A 27 3.29 -38.75 12.90
C PRO A 27 4.27 -39.94 12.72
N PRO A 28 4.37 -40.85 13.70
CA PRO A 28 5.39 -41.91 13.70
C PRO A 28 5.29 -42.86 12.49
N ALA A 29 4.08 -43.16 12.01
CA ALA A 29 3.88 -44.01 10.85
C ALA A 29 4.46 -43.40 9.56
N GLU A 30 4.23 -42.10 9.34
CA GLU A 30 4.73 -41.40 8.15
C GLU A 30 6.26 -41.17 8.23
N LYS A 31 6.80 -40.98 9.44
CA LYS A 31 8.27 -40.90 9.64
C LYS A 31 8.98 -42.15 9.16
N ASP A 32 8.45 -43.34 9.47
CA ASP A 32 9.04 -44.61 9.03
C ASP A 32 8.96 -44.78 7.51
N GLU A 33 7.89 -44.27 6.87
CA GLU A 33 7.76 -44.28 5.42
C GLU A 33 8.76 -43.35 4.73
N ILE A 34 8.93 -42.13 5.25
CA ILE A 34 9.91 -41.17 4.73
C ILE A 34 11.34 -41.67 4.98
N ALA A 35 11.63 -42.24 6.14
CA ALA A 35 12.93 -42.84 6.44
C ALA A 35 13.26 -44.00 5.48
N LYS A 36 12.28 -44.84 5.14
CA LYS A 36 12.43 -45.87 4.10
C LYS A 36 12.71 -45.26 2.73
N LYS A 37 11.99 -44.21 2.33
CA LYS A 37 12.18 -43.52 1.05
C LYS A 37 13.58 -42.90 0.94
N ILE A 38 14.04 -42.24 2.01
CA ILE A 38 15.41 -41.70 2.11
C ILE A 38 16.46 -42.81 1.99
N ALA A 39 16.20 -44.00 2.54
CA ALA A 39 17.13 -45.12 2.43
C ALA A 39 17.10 -45.83 1.05
N SER A 40 15.96 -45.80 0.35
CA SER A 40 15.77 -46.56 -0.90
C SER A 40 16.02 -45.76 -2.17
N ASP A 41 15.90 -44.42 -2.12
CA ASP A 41 15.95 -43.55 -3.29
C ASP A 41 17.06 -42.49 -3.14
N ASP A 42 17.97 -42.45 -4.12
CA ASP A 42 19.10 -41.52 -4.17
C ASP A 42 18.65 -40.05 -4.20
N LYS A 43 17.49 -39.74 -4.81
CA LYS A 43 16.96 -38.37 -4.88
C LYS A 43 16.47 -37.89 -3.51
N TRP A 44 15.79 -38.77 -2.77
CA TRP A 44 15.35 -38.48 -1.40
C TRP A 44 16.52 -38.34 -0.43
N LYS A 45 17.55 -39.18 -0.60
CA LYS A 45 18.78 -39.09 0.16
C LYS A 45 19.52 -37.77 -0.08
N THR A 46 19.69 -37.39 -1.34
CA THR A 46 20.35 -36.13 -1.70
C THR A 46 19.61 -34.93 -1.10
N THR A 47 18.28 -34.90 -1.23
CA THR A 47 17.44 -33.84 -0.66
C THR A 47 17.55 -33.78 0.87
N HIS A 48 17.57 -34.93 1.54
CA HIS A 48 17.76 -35.01 2.98
C HIS A 48 19.13 -34.47 3.41
N ASP A 49 20.21 -34.91 2.75
CA ASP A 49 21.57 -34.50 3.09
C ASP A 49 21.80 -33.00 2.86
N GLU A 50 21.23 -32.44 1.78
CA GLU A 50 21.24 -30.99 1.52
C GLU A 50 20.50 -30.21 2.62
N MET A 51 19.35 -30.69 3.07
CA MET A 51 18.59 -30.04 4.15
C MET A 51 19.31 -30.10 5.49
N VAL A 52 19.91 -31.25 5.83
CA VAL A 52 20.72 -31.40 7.05
C VAL A 52 21.90 -30.44 7.03
N ALA A 53 22.62 -30.36 5.91
CA ALA A 53 23.73 -29.41 5.75
C ALA A 53 23.28 -27.95 5.91
N ALA A 54 22.12 -27.59 5.34
CA ALA A 54 21.55 -26.25 5.50
C ALA A 54 21.15 -25.94 6.95
N GLU A 55 20.63 -26.92 7.70
CA GLU A 55 20.35 -26.75 9.13
C GLU A 55 21.63 -26.56 9.95
N GLU A 56 22.68 -27.32 9.66
CA GLU A 56 23.98 -27.19 10.32
C GLU A 56 24.57 -25.81 10.08
N GLU A 57 24.54 -25.32 8.83
CA GLU A 57 24.98 -23.97 8.48
C GLU A 57 24.15 -22.91 9.24
N ARG A 58 22.83 -23.06 9.28
CA ARG A 58 21.95 -22.17 10.05
C ARG A 58 22.25 -22.20 11.54
N LYS A 59 22.54 -23.38 12.11
CA LYS A 59 22.95 -23.52 13.52
C LYS A 59 24.25 -22.76 13.76
N HIS A 60 25.23 -22.89 12.87
CA HIS A 60 26.50 -22.16 12.93
C HIS A 60 26.29 -20.64 12.87
N ILE A 61 25.41 -20.17 11.98
CA ILE A 61 25.07 -18.74 11.88
C ILE A 61 24.27 -18.27 13.11
N SER A 62 23.35 -19.08 13.62
CA SER A 62 22.55 -18.73 14.80
C SER A 62 23.38 -18.61 16.07
N GLY A 63 24.51 -19.33 16.14
CA GLY A 63 25.49 -19.28 17.21
C GLY A 63 26.38 -18.04 17.16
N MET A 64 26.45 -17.33 16.03
CA MET A 64 27.07 -16.01 15.99
C MET A 64 26.22 -15.06 16.81
N ARG A 65 26.68 -14.77 18.03
CA ARG A 65 26.09 -13.84 18.99
C ARG A 65 25.47 -12.65 18.26
N LYS A 66 24.17 -12.44 18.47
CA LYS A 66 23.49 -11.19 18.13
C LYS A 66 24.28 -10.06 18.76
N ALA A 67 25.09 -9.38 17.94
CA ALA A 67 25.81 -8.20 18.38
C ALA A 67 24.75 -7.25 18.94
N LYS A 68 24.92 -6.79 20.18
CA LYS A 68 24.02 -5.78 20.74
C LYS A 68 23.98 -4.62 19.73
N PRO A 69 22.78 -4.22 19.26
CA PRO A 69 22.71 -3.07 18.39
C PRO A 69 23.32 -1.87 19.12
N PRO A 70 24.10 -1.02 18.43
CA PRO A 70 24.59 0.22 19.04
C PRO A 70 23.39 1.05 19.54
N GLU A 71 23.58 1.81 20.62
CA GLU A 71 22.48 2.56 21.25
C GLU A 71 21.81 3.55 20.28
N THR A 72 22.52 4.01 19.25
CA THR A 72 22.02 4.87 18.16
C THR A 72 21.37 4.13 17.00
N PHE A 73 21.31 2.78 17.02
CA PHE A 73 20.79 1.98 15.89
C PHE A 73 19.37 2.36 15.50
N VAL A 74 18.52 2.66 16.49
CA VAL A 74 17.13 3.08 16.25
C VAL A 74 17.10 4.46 15.58
N GLU A 75 17.95 5.39 15.98
CA GLU A 75 18.05 6.73 15.39
C GLU A 75 18.61 6.67 13.96
N ASP A 76 19.60 5.81 13.71
CA ASP A 76 20.23 5.63 12.39
C ASP A 76 19.31 4.91 11.39
N VAL A 77 18.54 3.91 11.83
CA VAL A 77 17.52 3.27 10.99
C VAL A 77 16.37 4.24 10.70
N THR A 78 15.93 5.02 11.70
CA THR A 78 14.86 6.01 11.53
C THR A 78 15.28 7.12 10.57
N SER A 79 16.51 7.62 10.68
CA SER A 79 17.06 8.65 9.79
C SER A 79 17.30 8.10 8.37
N THR A 80 17.75 6.85 8.25
CA THR A 80 17.97 6.18 6.95
C THR A 80 16.66 5.83 6.24
N ILE A 81 15.64 5.36 6.97
CA ILE A 81 14.30 5.14 6.43
C ILE A 81 13.72 6.48 5.98
N HIS A 82 13.83 7.54 6.77
CA HIS A 82 13.43 8.88 6.33
C HIS A 82 14.17 9.29 5.06
N LYS A 83 15.49 9.11 4.98
CA LYS A 83 16.29 9.50 3.82
C LYS A 83 15.98 8.69 2.56
N ARG A 84 15.68 7.39 2.68
CA ARG A 84 15.43 6.48 1.54
C ARG A 84 13.96 6.45 1.11
N SER A 85 13.02 6.66 2.03
CA SER A 85 11.58 6.70 1.74
C SER A 85 11.03 8.10 1.43
N ALA A 86 11.74 9.17 1.83
CA ALA A 86 11.33 10.56 1.53
C ALA A 86 11.41 10.93 0.04
N GLY A 87 12.07 10.14 -0.81
CA GLY A 87 12.29 10.50 -2.22
C GLY A 87 11.16 10.11 -3.18
N ARG A 88 10.40 9.01 -2.93
CA ARG A 88 9.50 8.46 -3.97
C ARG A 88 8.09 8.10 -3.51
N PHE A 89 7.84 7.90 -2.22
CA PHE A 89 6.51 7.52 -1.72
C PHE A 89 5.75 8.67 -1.04
N PHE A 90 6.46 9.62 -0.41
CA PHE A 90 5.84 10.84 0.14
C PHE A 90 5.84 12.03 -0.83
N GLY A 91 6.57 11.96 -1.96
CA GLY A 91 6.60 13.04 -2.96
C GLY A 91 5.29 13.30 -3.70
N ARG A 92 4.37 12.31 -3.75
CA ARG A 92 3.02 12.53 -4.31
C ARG A 92 1.98 13.02 -3.30
N LYS A 93 2.29 13.00 -1.99
CA LYS A 93 1.39 13.49 -0.92
C LYS A 93 1.86 14.78 -0.25
N THR A 94 3.14 15.14 -0.37
CA THR A 94 3.71 16.35 0.26
C THR A 94 3.49 17.66 -0.50
N LEU A 95 2.91 17.63 -1.71
CA LEU A 95 2.32 18.84 -2.29
C LEU A 95 1.03 19.28 -1.57
N GLY A 96 0.46 18.44 -0.68
CA GLY A 96 -0.70 18.78 0.14
C GLY A 96 -0.40 19.12 1.61
N ASP A 97 0.78 18.76 2.12
CA ASP A 97 1.04 18.79 3.58
C ASP A 97 1.88 19.98 4.07
N ARG A 98 2.43 20.80 3.16
CA ARG A 98 3.11 22.06 3.51
C ARG A 98 2.25 23.31 3.35
N VAL A 99 1.02 23.17 2.84
CA VAL A 99 0.08 24.29 2.80
C VAL A 99 -0.84 24.09 3.99
N PRO A 100 -0.64 24.80 5.13
CA PRO A 100 -1.53 24.66 6.26
C PRO A 100 -2.96 24.90 5.78
N PHE A 101 -3.92 24.11 6.25
CA PHE A 101 -5.30 24.13 5.76
C PHE A 101 -5.91 25.55 5.76
N GLY A 102 -5.45 26.41 6.68
CA GLY A 102 -5.78 27.82 6.72
C GLY A 102 -5.35 28.61 5.47
N VAL A 103 -4.18 28.34 4.89
CA VAL A 103 -3.72 28.98 3.64
C VAL A 103 -4.56 28.52 2.45
N LEU A 104 -4.94 27.24 2.37
CA LEU A 104 -5.87 26.76 1.34
C LEU A 104 -7.24 27.45 1.46
N LEU A 105 -7.74 27.63 2.69
CA LEU A 105 -8.99 28.34 2.95
C LEU A 105 -8.91 29.83 2.55
N ILE A 106 -7.79 30.49 2.86
CA ILE A 106 -7.55 31.88 2.45
C ILE A 106 -7.50 31.98 0.93
N VAL A 107 -6.76 31.10 0.24
CA VAL A 107 -6.68 31.07 -1.23
C VAL A 107 -8.06 30.83 -1.84
N ALA A 108 -8.85 29.91 -1.29
CA ALA A 108 -10.21 29.65 -1.74
C ALA A 108 -11.13 30.86 -1.58
N LEU A 109 -11.06 31.58 -0.46
CA LEU A 109 -11.83 32.80 -0.22
C LEU A 109 -11.42 33.93 -1.17
N VAL A 110 -10.13 34.09 -1.42
CA VAL A 110 -9.60 35.08 -2.39
C VAL A 110 -10.08 34.74 -3.80
N ALA A 111 -9.98 33.47 -4.22
CA ALA A 111 -10.46 33.02 -5.52
C ALA A 111 -11.98 33.24 -5.67
N LEU A 112 -12.76 32.90 -4.65
CA LEU A 112 -14.21 33.14 -4.62
C LEU A 112 -14.54 34.64 -4.72
N GLY A 113 -13.79 35.49 -4.00
CA GLY A 113 -13.94 36.95 -4.06
C GLY A 113 -13.62 37.51 -5.44
N ILE A 114 -12.57 37.02 -6.10
CA ILE A 114 -12.21 37.40 -7.47
C ILE A 114 -13.32 36.99 -8.45
N VAL A 115 -13.82 35.76 -8.36
CA VAL A 115 -14.91 35.29 -9.22
C VAL A 115 -16.18 36.09 -8.98
N GLY A 116 -16.54 36.36 -7.73
CA GLY A 116 -17.68 37.21 -7.38
C GLY A 116 -17.53 38.64 -7.89
N TYR A 117 -16.35 39.24 -7.76
CA TYR A 117 -16.05 40.56 -8.31
C TYR A 117 -16.13 40.57 -9.83
N LEU A 118 -15.58 39.55 -10.50
CA LEU A 118 -15.69 39.41 -11.96
C LEU A 118 -17.14 39.23 -12.38
N MET A 119 -17.95 38.45 -11.68
CA MET A 119 -19.39 38.34 -11.98
C MET A 119 -20.14 39.66 -11.75
N TRP A 120 -19.75 40.43 -10.73
CA TRP A 120 -20.34 41.73 -10.43
C TRP A 120 -19.91 42.83 -11.41
N SER A 121 -18.63 42.80 -11.83
CA SER A 121 -18.01 43.78 -12.72
C SER A 121 -18.09 43.40 -14.20
N SER A 122 -18.44 42.16 -14.54
CA SER A 122 -18.56 41.74 -15.93
C SER A 122 -19.92 42.17 -16.49
N PRO A 123 -19.95 42.90 -17.62
CA PRO A 123 -21.17 43.39 -18.26
C PRO A 123 -22.08 42.27 -18.79
N THR A 124 -21.65 41.00 -18.74
CA THR A 124 -22.37 39.82 -19.26
C THR A 124 -22.99 38.93 -18.17
N GLY A 125 -23.03 39.38 -16.90
CA GLY A 125 -23.31 38.51 -15.76
C GLY A 125 -24.55 38.80 -14.92
N SER A 126 -25.51 39.61 -15.36
CA SER A 126 -26.84 39.66 -14.72
C SER A 126 -27.81 40.36 -15.65
N LEU A 127 -28.79 39.60 -16.18
CA LEU A 127 -30.10 40.17 -16.49
C LEU A 127 -30.66 40.72 -15.16
N LYS A 128 -30.21 41.91 -14.77
CA LYS A 128 -31.01 42.77 -13.91
C LYS A 128 -32.30 42.93 -14.70
N VAL A 129 -33.36 42.25 -14.25
CA VAL A 129 -34.71 42.56 -14.69
C VAL A 129 -34.88 44.03 -14.36
N ASP A 130 -34.77 44.85 -15.40
CA ASP A 130 -35.08 46.25 -15.34
C ASP A 130 -36.56 46.29 -14.99
N LYS A 131 -36.87 46.50 -13.71
CA LYS A 131 -38.25 46.61 -13.22
C LYS A 131 -38.75 48.00 -13.63
N LYS A 132 -38.76 48.26 -14.93
CA LYS A 132 -39.28 49.45 -15.57
C LYS A 132 -40.13 49.07 -16.78
N SER A 133 -41.08 48.18 -16.53
CA SER A 133 -42.36 48.12 -17.23
C SER A 133 -43.39 48.13 -16.09
N ALA A 134 -44.40 48.96 -16.00
CA ALA A 134 -44.94 50.09 -16.74
C ALA A 134 -45.88 50.77 -15.70
N PRO A 135 -46.34 52.03 -15.88
CA PRO A 135 -47.35 52.58 -14.97
C PRO A 135 -48.56 51.65 -14.90
N ALA A 136 -49.03 51.40 -13.68
CA ALA A 136 -50.23 50.62 -13.42
C ALA A 136 -51.42 51.23 -14.17
N GLU A 137 -51.83 50.59 -15.27
CA GLU A 137 -53.12 50.83 -15.87
C GLU A 137 -54.16 50.21 -14.95
N GLN A 138 -54.75 51.06 -14.12
CA GLN A 138 -55.77 50.72 -13.15
C GLN A 138 -57.06 50.31 -13.88
N PRO A 139 -57.75 49.23 -13.48
CA PRO A 139 -59.11 48.99 -13.94
C PRO A 139 -60.07 49.87 -13.12
N SER A 140 -60.35 51.09 -13.60
CA SER A 140 -61.44 51.89 -13.04
C SER A 140 -62.77 51.51 -13.70
N ILE A 141 -63.53 50.67 -13.00
CA ILE A 141 -64.96 50.45 -13.21
C ILE A 141 -65.72 51.67 -12.64
N HIS A 142 -66.45 52.42 -13.47
CA HIS A 142 -67.46 53.38 -13.01
C HIS A 142 -68.46 53.70 -14.15
N ILE A 143 -69.56 52.94 -14.28
CA ILE A 143 -70.96 53.20 -13.82
C ILE A 143 -71.63 54.42 -14.47
N ARG A 144 -72.73 54.14 -15.18
CA ARG A 144 -73.67 55.06 -15.85
C ARG A 144 -74.38 56.01 -14.87
N PRO A 145 -74.87 57.14 -15.39
CA PRO A 145 -76.26 57.58 -15.17
C PRO A 145 -77.16 57.25 -16.37
#